data_AF-A0A1X4XW78-F1
#
_entry.id   AF-A0A1X4XW78-F1
#
_cell.length_a   1.000
_cell.length_b   1.000
_cell.length_c   1.000
_cell.angle_alpha   90.00
_cell.angle_beta   90.00
_cell.angle_gamma   90.00
#
_symmetry.space_group_name_H-M   'P 1'
#
loop_
_entity.id
_entity.type
_entity.pdbx_description
1 polymer ?
#
loop_
_entity_poly.entity_id
_entity_poly.type
_entity_poly.pdbx_seq_one_letter_code
_entity_poly.pdbx_strand_id
1 'polypeptide(L)'
;MQNPSVDEILSFMAKKLGGQENIPNAIRYAKVCAPELIYHVAFSSKNSVGDENSPFDEKTRTLIFLAVALAMKDTECIKTQLNAALTLGATKEELIALIKIVKHAAHSSVIGFAEPILESLSK
;
A
#
# COMPACT_ATOMS: atom_id res chain seq x y z
N MET A 1 -11.58 8.10 25.19
CA MET A 1 -11.71 8.93 23.98
C MET A 1 -12.83 8.35 23.13
N GLN A 2 -13.72 9.20 22.60
CA GLN A 2 -14.76 8.75 21.67
C GLN A 2 -14.11 8.44 20.32
N ASN A 3 -14.50 7.34 19.67
CA ASN A 3 -14.00 7.05 18.32
C ASN A 3 -14.51 8.13 17.34
N PRO A 4 -13.69 8.54 16.36
CA PRO A 4 -14.13 9.50 15.33
C PRO A 4 -15.34 8.96 14.59
N SER A 5 -16.23 9.84 14.13
CA SER A 5 -17.34 9.48 13.25
C SER A 5 -16.85 8.96 11.90
N VAL A 6 -17.71 8.23 11.19
CA VAL A 6 -17.42 7.75 9.83
C VAL A 6 -17.08 8.92 8.89
N ASP A 7 -17.77 10.05 9.00
CA ASP A 7 -17.51 11.22 8.16
C ASP A 7 -16.16 11.87 8.44
N GLU A 8 -15.74 11.90 9.70
CA GLU A 8 -14.40 12.35 10.08
C GLU A 8 -13.33 11.40 9.52
N ILE A 9 -13.52 10.09 9.63
CA ILE A 9 -12.60 9.08 9.07
C ILE A 9 -12.45 9.28 7.56
N LEU A 10 -13.56 9.46 6.84
CA LEU A 10 -13.54 9.68 5.39
C LEU A 10 -12.88 11.00 5.01
N SER A 11 -13.04 12.04 5.83
CA SER A 11 -12.36 13.32 5.63
C SER A 11 -10.85 13.19 5.79
N PHE A 12 -10.39 12.44 6.80
CA PHE A 12 -8.96 12.13 6.97
C PHE A 12 -8.43 11.28 5.80
N MET A 13 -9.20 10.30 5.36
CA MET A 13 -8.84 9.46 4.21
C MET A 13 -8.73 10.29 2.93
N ALA A 14 -9.70 11.14 2.63
CA ALA A 14 -9.66 12.02 1.45
C ALA A 14 -8.40 12.90 1.45
N LYS A 15 -8.06 13.50 2.59
CA LYS A 15 -6.85 14.31 2.73
C LYS A 15 -5.59 13.50 2.43
N LYS A 16 -5.48 12.29 2.99
CA LYS A 16 -4.34 11.40 2.76
C LYS A 16 -4.22 10.93 1.31
N LEU A 17 -5.35 10.74 0.64
CA LEU A 17 -5.41 10.27 -0.75
C LEU A 17 -5.43 11.42 -1.77
N GLY A 18 -5.29 12.67 -1.33
CA GLY A 18 -5.24 13.84 -2.21
C GLY A 18 -6.57 14.21 -2.87
N GLY A 19 -7.70 13.74 -2.35
CA GLY A 19 -9.02 14.08 -2.91
C GLY A 19 -10.14 13.15 -2.43
N GLN A 20 -11.37 13.66 -2.47
CA GLN A 20 -12.56 12.85 -2.16
C GLN A 20 -12.72 11.75 -3.20
N GLU A 21 -12.56 12.07 -4.49
CA GLU A 21 -12.62 11.18 -5.66
C GLU A 21 -11.70 9.96 -5.56
N ASN A 22 -10.59 10.09 -4.84
CA ASN A 22 -9.60 9.03 -4.67
C ASN A 22 -9.95 8.01 -3.56
N ILE A 23 -11.03 8.25 -2.79
CA ILE A 23 -11.54 7.26 -1.84
C ILE A 23 -12.08 6.04 -2.63
N PRO A 24 -11.64 4.81 -2.30
CA PRO A 24 -12.13 3.60 -2.96
C PRO A 24 -13.65 3.45 -2.89
N ASN A 25 -14.27 2.99 -3.99
CA ASN A 25 -15.72 2.80 -4.05
C ASN A 25 -16.24 1.82 -2.99
N ALA A 26 -15.45 0.79 -2.64
CA ALA A 26 -15.80 -0.14 -1.57
C ALA A 26 -16.03 0.58 -0.22
N ILE A 27 -15.21 1.59 0.10
CA ILE A 27 -15.37 2.40 1.32
C ILE A 27 -16.64 3.25 1.24
N ARG A 28 -16.96 3.81 0.06
CA ARG A 28 -18.19 4.59 -0.15
C ARG A 28 -19.44 3.73 0.01
N TYR A 29 -19.43 2.51 -0.52
CA TYR A 29 -20.53 1.57 -0.36
C TYR A 29 -20.65 1.12 1.09
N ALA A 30 -19.53 0.81 1.76
CA ALA A 30 -19.51 0.45 3.17
C ALA A 30 -20.12 1.54 4.06
N LYS A 31 -19.95 2.83 3.74
CA LYS A 31 -20.61 3.93 4.47
C LYS A 31 -22.13 3.77 4.51
N VAL A 32 -22.73 3.23 3.46
CA VAL A 32 -24.19 3.09 3.34
C VAL A 32 -24.66 1.78 3.95
N CYS A 33 -23.99 0.66 3.68
CA CYS A 33 -24.49 -0.67 4.02
C CYS A 33 -23.83 -1.33 5.24
N ALA A 34 -22.60 -0.94 5.60
CA ALA A 34 -21.79 -1.58 6.63
C ALA A 34 -20.74 -0.61 7.24
N PRO A 35 -21.17 0.46 7.95
CA PRO A 35 -20.26 1.52 8.42
C PRO A 35 -19.19 1.02 9.40
N GLU A 36 -19.45 -0.07 10.12
CA GLU A 36 -18.51 -0.76 11.00
C GLU A 36 -17.22 -1.18 10.28
N LEU A 37 -17.30 -1.55 9.00
CA LEU A 37 -16.12 -1.94 8.21
C LEU A 37 -15.16 -0.77 8.00
N ILE A 38 -15.65 0.47 7.97
CA ILE A 38 -14.81 1.66 7.85
C ILE A 38 -13.95 1.83 9.10
N TYR A 39 -14.48 1.53 10.28
CA TYR A 39 -13.70 1.54 11.51
C TYR A 39 -12.59 0.49 11.50
N HIS A 40 -12.86 -0.71 10.97
CA HIS A 40 -11.83 -1.75 10.83
C HIS A 40 -10.71 -1.32 9.88
N VAL A 41 -11.05 -0.70 8.75
CA VAL A 41 -10.05 -0.16 7.81
C VAL A 41 -9.25 0.97 8.46
N ALA A 42 -9.91 1.89 9.15
CA ALA A 42 -9.23 2.98 9.86
C ALA A 42 -8.27 2.46 10.95
N PHE A 43 -8.73 1.47 11.72
CA PHE A 43 -7.93 0.81 12.74
C PHE A 43 -6.72 0.09 12.14
N SER A 44 -6.92 -0.69 11.07
CA SER A 44 -5.84 -1.37 10.35
C SER A 44 -4.81 -0.37 9.81
N SER A 45 -5.26 0.73 9.21
CA SER A 45 -4.40 1.81 8.72
C SER A 45 -3.58 2.45 9.85
N LYS A 46 -4.21 2.76 10.99
CA LYS A 46 -3.53 3.34 12.17
C LYS A 46 -2.43 2.44 12.74
N ASN A 47 -2.60 1.13 12.67
CA ASN A 47 -1.62 0.15 13.17
C ASN A 47 -0.65 -0.34 12.08
N SER A 48 -0.59 0.32 10.92
CA SER A 48 0.30 -0.05 9.82
C SER A 48 0.97 1.18 9.21
N VAL A 49 0.52 1.65 8.04
CA VAL A 49 1.10 2.82 7.36
C VAL A 49 0.95 4.12 8.17
N GLY A 50 -0.07 4.20 9.01
CA GLY A 50 -0.32 5.32 9.92
C GLY A 50 0.28 5.17 11.32
N ASP A 51 1.09 4.14 11.58
CA ASP A 51 1.69 3.94 12.90
C ASP A 51 2.78 4.99 13.19
N GLU A 52 2.51 5.87 14.15
CA GLU A 52 3.43 6.93 14.58
C GLU A 52 4.68 6.41 15.28
N ASN A 53 4.65 5.17 15.81
CA ASN A 53 5.80 4.56 16.49
C ASN A 53 6.70 3.75 15.55
N SER A 54 6.34 3.64 14.28
CA SER A 54 7.12 2.86 13.32
C SER A 54 8.50 3.49 13.07
N PRO A 55 9.57 2.68 12.93
CA PRO A 55 10.92 3.19 12.67
C PRO A 55 11.10 3.77 11.25
N PHE A 56 10.14 3.55 10.35
CA PHE A 56 10.13 4.13 9.00
C PHE A 56 9.24 5.36 8.97
N ASP A 57 9.60 6.39 8.20
CA ASP A 57 8.70 7.52 7.97
C ASP A 57 7.42 7.11 7.18
N GLU A 58 6.39 7.95 7.20
CA GLU A 58 5.10 7.63 6.58
C GLU A 58 5.20 7.37 5.07
N LYS A 59 6.06 8.13 4.37
CA LYS A 59 6.28 7.97 2.93
C LYS A 59 6.87 6.59 2.64
N THR A 60 7.88 6.19 3.41
CA THR A 60 8.56 4.89 3.31
C THR A 60 7.58 3.75 3.57
N ARG A 61 6.76 3.82 4.62
CA ARG A 61 5.73 2.81 4.91
C ARG A 61 4.71 2.70 3.78
N THR A 62 4.31 3.83 3.21
CA THR A 62 3.36 3.88 2.10
C THR A 62 3.96 3.29 0.82
N LEU A 63 5.23 3.58 0.52
CA LEU A 63 5.97 2.98 -0.60
C LEU A 63 6.17 1.46 -0.42
N ILE A 64 6.42 0.99 0.80
CA ILE A 64 6.47 -0.45 1.11
C ILE A 64 5.12 -1.10 0.81
N PHE A 65 4.02 -0.50 1.27
CA PHE A 65 2.68 -1.05 0.99
C PHE A 65 2.39 -1.01 -0.53
N LEU A 66 2.74 0.06 -1.24
CA LEU A 66 2.59 0.11 -2.69
C LEU A 66 3.38 -1.02 -3.40
N ALA A 67 4.61 -1.31 -2.95
CA ALA A 67 5.41 -2.41 -3.49
C ALA A 67 4.76 -3.77 -3.25
N VAL A 68 4.21 -4.00 -2.05
CA VAL A 68 3.48 -5.24 -1.72
C VAL A 68 2.22 -5.37 -2.58
N ALA A 69 1.44 -4.29 -2.72
CA ALA A 69 0.24 -4.27 -3.57
C ALA A 69 0.57 -4.61 -5.04
N LEU A 70 1.68 -4.07 -5.56
CA LEU A 70 2.18 -4.41 -6.90
C LEU A 70 2.56 -5.89 -7.02
N ALA A 71 3.31 -6.43 -6.05
CA ALA A 71 3.71 -7.83 -6.04
C ALA A 71 2.50 -8.77 -5.98
N MET A 72 1.46 -8.39 -5.23
CA MET A 72 0.20 -9.14 -5.10
C MET A 72 -0.80 -8.90 -6.24
N LYS A 73 -0.51 -7.97 -7.15
CA LYS A 73 -1.40 -7.54 -8.26
C LYS A 73 -2.75 -7.00 -7.78
N ASP A 74 -2.77 -6.36 -6.62
CA ASP A 74 -3.97 -5.73 -6.07
C ASP A 74 -4.18 -4.33 -6.68
N THR A 75 -5.01 -4.25 -7.73
CA THR A 75 -5.19 -3.02 -8.52
C THR A 75 -5.75 -1.85 -7.73
N GLU A 76 -6.62 -2.10 -6.75
CA GLU A 76 -7.23 -1.04 -5.96
C GLU A 76 -6.28 -0.54 -4.89
N CYS A 77 -5.53 -1.43 -4.22
CA CYS A 77 -4.46 -1.02 -3.32
C CYS A 77 -3.32 -0.31 -4.07
N ILE A 78 -2.98 -0.72 -5.30
CA ILE A 78 -1.98 -0.02 -6.13
C ILE A 78 -2.39 1.44 -6.33
N LYS A 79 -3.63 1.70 -6.80
CA LYS A 79 -4.12 3.07 -7.02
C LYS A 79 -4.16 3.87 -5.72
N THR A 80 -4.70 3.27 -4.66
CA THR A 80 -4.87 3.93 -3.36
C THR A 80 -3.52 4.33 -2.76
N GLN A 81 -2.55 3.41 -2.74
CA GLN A 81 -1.24 3.68 -2.16
C GLN A 81 -0.39 4.57 -3.07
N LEU A 82 -0.57 4.54 -4.39
CA LEU A 82 0.05 5.52 -5.29
C LEU A 82 -0.42 6.94 -4.97
N ASN A 83 -1.73 7.16 -4.84
CA ASN A 83 -2.28 8.48 -4.50
C ASN A 83 -1.79 8.98 -3.12
N ALA A 84 -1.72 8.08 -2.13
CA ALA A 84 -1.17 8.38 -0.82
C ALA A 84 0.32 8.76 -0.91
N ALA A 85 1.13 7.97 -1.63
CA ALA A 85 2.55 8.22 -1.81
C ALA A 85 2.81 9.57 -2.49
N LEU A 86 2.03 9.92 -3.52
CA LEU A 86 2.13 11.20 -4.21
C LEU A 86 1.79 12.38 -3.29
N THR A 87 0.76 12.24 -2.45
CA THR A 87 0.39 13.26 -1.44
C THR A 87 1.51 13.46 -0.40
N LEU A 88 2.27 12.41 -0.12
CA LEU A 88 3.46 12.44 0.75
C LEU A 88 4.74 12.90 0.03
N GLY A 89 4.64 13.32 -1.23
CA GLY A 89 5.78 13.84 -2.00
C GLY A 89 6.70 12.77 -2.60
N ALA A 90 6.18 11.57 -2.88
CA ALA A 90 6.94 10.56 -3.61
C ALA A 90 7.37 11.06 -4.99
N THR A 91 8.64 10.89 -5.34
CA THR A 91 9.18 11.35 -6.62
C THR A 91 8.99 10.32 -7.73
N LYS A 92 9.13 10.77 -8.98
CA LYS A 92 9.17 9.87 -10.14
C LYS A 92 10.28 8.83 -10.00
N GLU A 93 11.45 9.24 -9.50
CA GLU A 93 12.63 8.40 -9.34
C GLU A 93 12.37 7.31 -8.29
N GLU A 94 11.73 7.65 -7.17
CA GLU A 94 11.32 6.70 -6.13
C GLU A 94 10.34 5.65 -6.66
N LEU A 95 9.32 6.08 -7.41
CA LEU A 95 8.33 5.17 -7.99
C LEU A 95 8.94 4.24 -9.05
N ILE A 96 9.83 4.74 -9.91
CA ILE A 96 10.54 3.92 -10.90
C ILE A 96 11.50 2.93 -10.21
N ALA A 97 12.20 3.35 -9.15
CA ALA A 97 13.05 2.46 -8.36
C ALA A 97 12.22 1.34 -7.72
N LEU A 98 11.06 1.68 -7.15
CA LEU A 98 10.12 0.71 -6.58
C LEU A 98 9.67 -0.32 -7.62
N ILE A 99 9.30 0.09 -8.84
CA ILE A 99 8.93 -0.84 -9.92
C ILE A 99 10.09 -1.80 -10.25
N LYS A 100 11.32 -1.29 -10.34
CA LYS A 100 12.51 -2.12 -10.61
C LYS A 100 12.74 -3.14 -9.50
N ILE A 101 12.58 -2.73 -8.24
CA ILE A 101 12.71 -3.61 -7.06
C ILE A 101 11.66 -4.73 -7.14
N VAL A 102 10.39 -4.40 -7.34
CA VAL A 102 9.30 -5.39 -7.42
C VAL A 102 9.51 -6.35 -8.58
N LYS A 103 9.88 -5.85 -9.77
CA LYS A 103 10.22 -6.69 -10.93
C LYS A 103 11.36 -7.65 -10.61
N HIS A 104 12.45 -7.16 -9.99
CA HIS A 104 13.57 -8.02 -9.62
C HIS A 104 13.15 -9.09 -8.62
N ALA A 105 12.45 -8.70 -7.54
CA ALA A 105 11.97 -9.63 -6.52
C ALA A 105 11.10 -10.74 -7.13
N ALA A 106 10.16 -10.39 -8.01
CA ALA A 106 9.24 -11.34 -8.66
C ALA A 106 9.93 -12.39 -9.56
N HIS A 107 11.12 -12.10 -10.07
CA HIS A 107 11.84 -13.00 -10.99
C HIS A 107 13.15 -13.55 -10.42
N SER A 108 13.68 -12.97 -9.34
CA SER A 108 14.96 -13.37 -8.73
C SER A 108 14.95 -14.83 -8.27
N SER A 109 13.80 -15.36 -7.88
CA SER A 109 13.63 -16.75 -7.47
C SER A 109 13.95 -17.75 -8.58
N VAL A 110 13.93 -17.34 -9.86
CA VAL A 110 14.30 -18.20 -10.99
C VAL A 110 15.73 -18.71 -10.85
N ILE A 111 16.66 -17.89 -10.35
CA ILE A 111 18.04 -18.31 -10.11
C ILE A 111 18.11 -19.37 -9.00
N GLY A 112 17.35 -19.18 -7.92
CA GLY A 112 17.25 -20.19 -6.86
C GLY A 112 16.62 -21.50 -7.35
N PHE A 113 15.57 -21.42 -8.17
CA PHE A 113 14.94 -22.60 -8.76
C PHE A 113 15.84 -23.31 -9.78
N ALA A 114 16.81 -22.60 -10.37
CA ALA A 114 17.78 -23.17 -11.28
C ALA A 114 18.93 -23.91 -10.56
N GLU A 115 18.96 -23.93 -9.22
CA GLU A 115 20.03 -24.58 -8.44
C GLU A 115 20.37 -26.00 -8.93
N PRO A 116 19.42 -26.93 -9.19
CA PRO A 116 19.77 -28.27 -9.68
C PRO A 116 20.43 -28.26 -11.08
N ILE A 117 20.06 -27.31 -11.94
CA ILE A 117 20.67 -27.15 -13.28
C ILE A 117 22.10 -26.63 -13.12
N LEU A 118 22.29 -25.61 -12.28
CA LEU A 118 23.59 -25.01 -12.01
C LEU A 118 24.54 -26.01 -11.35
N GLU A 119 24.05 -26.82 -10.41
CA GLU A 119 24.81 -27.92 -9.79
C GLU A 119 25.28 -28.91 -10.85
N SER A 120 24.39 -29.34 -11.76
CA SER A 120 24.73 -30.29 -12.82
C SER A 120 25.79 -29.77 -13.80
N LEU A 121 25.88 -28.46 -14.02
CA LEU A 121 26.86 -27.83 -14.92
C LEU A 121 28.19 -27.52 -14.24
N SER A 122 28.26 -27.59 -12.90
CA SER A 122 29.43 -27.22 -12.10
C SER A 122 30.41 -28.38 -11.83
N LYS A 123 30.14 -29.55 -12.38
CA LYS A 123 30.96 -30.78 -12.28
C LYS A 123 31.83 -30.94 -13.53
#